data_AF-A0A959IC67-F1
#
_entry.id   AF-A0A959IC67-F1
#
_cell.length_a   1.000
_cell.length_b   1.000
_cell.length_c   1.000
_cell.angle_alpha   90.00
_cell.angle_beta   90.00
_cell.angle_gamma   90.00
#
_symmetry.space_group_name_H-M   'P 1'
#
loop_
_entity.id
_entity.type
_entity.pdbx_description
1 polymer ?
#
loop_
_entity_poly.entity_id
_entity_poly.type
_entity_poly.pdbx_seq_one_letter_code
_entity_poly.pdbx_strand_id
1 'polypeptide(L)'
;PIDLQIYQISKNFYNENGEIATNANPDIQAEFACDIAAGQASVGGLITQVNQLAHNRRGVNLNTGVELGPLQINLGWGLAAEIDTTTTELSFIHRINGLALSRIYNPFPADAVCATTFGPYGRQFSFFRGAFERVQTTDIDPATAGPLTRKYYNSVDLQGKLKSELAGRPLYLFYLGTLGSAKSTASVIPSLSDDSYLFVQYHELDIYYELFENFILTGYFGLENARGGRFTEW
;
A
#
# COMPACT_ATOMS: atom_id res chain seq x y z
N PRO A 1 -11.31 12.40 -18.34
CA PRO A 1 -9.96 12.50 -18.96
C PRO A 1 -9.21 11.18 -18.74
N ILE A 2 -8.26 10.82 -19.60
CA ILE A 2 -7.42 9.61 -19.44
C ILE A 2 -5.98 10.09 -19.23
N ASP A 3 -5.34 9.59 -18.19
CA ASP A 3 -3.94 9.81 -17.85
C ASP A 3 -3.19 8.47 -17.91
N LEU A 4 -2.08 8.45 -18.65
CA LEU A 4 -1.25 7.27 -18.85
C LEU A 4 0.17 7.57 -18.40
N GLN A 5 0.66 6.81 -17.41
CA GLN A 5 2.03 6.87 -16.94
C GLN A 5 2.73 5.56 -17.30
N ILE A 6 3.86 5.63 -17.99
CA ILE A 6 4.76 4.50 -18.23
C ILE A 6 6.07 4.82 -17.53
N TYR A 7 6.62 3.87 -16.77
CA TYR A 7 7.81 4.12 -15.97
C TYR A 7 8.74 2.91 -15.89
N GLN A 8 10.02 3.20 -15.65
CA GLN A 8 11.04 2.23 -15.28
C GLN A 8 11.97 2.86 -14.25
N ILE A 9 12.09 2.22 -13.10
CA ILE A 9 12.92 2.68 -11.99
C ILE A 9 13.88 1.57 -11.62
N SER A 10 15.17 1.84 -11.81
CA SER A 10 16.24 0.91 -11.47
C SER A 10 16.23 0.57 -9.97
N LYS A 11 16.70 -0.62 -9.60
CA LYS A 11 16.99 -0.95 -8.20
C LYS A 11 18.06 -0.04 -7.59
N ASN A 12 18.94 0.52 -8.42
CA ASN A 12 20.05 1.40 -8.02
C ASN A 12 19.66 2.89 -7.98
N PHE A 13 18.41 3.24 -8.28
CA PHE A 13 17.96 4.59 -8.05
C PHE A 13 17.95 4.83 -6.52
N TYR A 14 18.14 6.07 -6.08
CA TYR A 14 17.97 6.45 -4.68
C TYR A 14 17.23 7.78 -4.62
N ASN A 15 16.25 7.87 -3.72
CA ASN A 15 15.37 9.01 -3.55
C ASN A 15 15.24 9.32 -2.06
N GLU A 16 15.88 10.40 -1.63
CA GLU A 16 15.84 10.85 -0.23
C GLU A 16 14.52 11.52 0.16
N ASN A 17 13.76 12.04 -0.83
CA ASN A 17 12.55 12.82 -0.59
C ASN A 17 11.30 11.94 -0.41
N GLY A 18 11.43 10.62 -0.53
CA GLY A 18 10.33 9.66 -0.31
C GLY A 18 9.27 9.61 -1.42
N GLU A 19 9.46 10.34 -2.52
CA GLU A 19 8.54 10.33 -3.68
C GLU A 19 8.54 8.95 -4.38
N ILE A 20 9.67 8.25 -4.32
CA ILE A 20 9.82 6.89 -4.83
C ILE A 20 10.30 6.01 -3.68
N ALA A 21 9.58 4.93 -3.41
CA ALA A 21 9.96 3.99 -2.35
C ALA A 21 11.28 3.27 -2.71
N THR A 22 12.29 3.45 -1.84
CA THR A 22 13.68 2.99 -2.06
C THR A 22 14.01 1.65 -1.40
N ASN A 23 12.97 0.91 -1.04
CA ASN A 23 12.96 -0.11 -0.01
C ASN A 23 13.32 -1.54 -0.50
N ALA A 24 13.52 -1.71 -1.81
CA ALA A 24 13.78 -3.00 -2.46
C ALA A 24 15.26 -3.23 -2.86
N ASN A 25 16.18 -2.34 -2.45
CA ASN A 25 17.62 -2.47 -2.70
C ASN A 25 18.35 -3.04 -1.46
N PRO A 26 18.85 -4.29 -1.52
CA PRO A 26 19.53 -4.92 -0.39
C PRO A 26 20.80 -4.21 0.05
N ASP A 27 21.56 -3.60 -0.87
CA ASP A 27 22.81 -2.92 -0.55
C ASP A 27 22.53 -1.67 0.29
N ILE A 28 21.49 -0.91 -0.06
CA ILE A 28 21.03 0.25 0.72
C ILE A 28 20.47 -0.21 2.07
N GLN A 29 19.71 -1.31 2.12
CA GLN A 29 19.20 -1.82 3.39
C GLN A 29 20.33 -2.31 4.32
N ALA A 30 21.42 -2.85 3.77
CA ALA A 30 22.56 -3.34 4.53
C ALA A 30 23.38 -2.23 5.20
N GLU A 31 23.23 -0.96 4.78
CA GLU A 31 23.90 0.17 5.42
C GLU A 31 23.26 0.58 6.76
N PHE A 32 22.01 0.18 7.01
CA PHE A 32 21.36 0.47 8.29
C PHE A 32 21.83 -0.49 9.39
N ALA A 33 21.99 0.04 10.61
CA ALA A 33 22.41 -0.73 11.78
C ALA A 33 21.33 -1.71 12.30
N CYS A 34 20.18 -1.80 11.62
CA CYS A 34 19.07 -2.67 11.95
C CYS A 34 18.22 -2.99 10.72
N ASP A 35 17.43 -4.05 10.83
CA ASP A 35 16.58 -4.57 9.75
C ASP A 35 15.69 -3.50 9.12
N ILE A 36 15.12 -2.61 9.94
CA ILE A 36 14.27 -1.50 9.51
C ILE A 36 14.69 -0.24 10.27
N ALA A 37 15.16 0.76 9.55
CA ALA A 37 15.50 2.06 10.11
C ALA A 37 14.26 2.85 10.54
N ALA A 38 14.42 3.68 11.56
CA ALA A 38 13.36 4.56 12.03
C ALA A 38 12.87 5.47 10.90
N GLY A 39 11.54 5.51 10.68
CA GLY A 39 10.92 6.34 9.65
C GLY A 39 10.75 5.67 8.28
N GLN A 40 11.33 4.48 8.05
CA GLN A 40 11.02 3.71 6.84
C GLN A 40 9.54 3.29 6.86
N ALA A 41 8.83 3.54 5.75
CA ALA A 41 7.41 3.24 5.63
C ALA A 41 7.11 1.87 4.99
N SER A 42 8.14 1.13 4.57
CA SER A 42 8.03 -0.18 3.89
C SER A 42 9.41 -0.81 3.70
N VAL A 43 9.45 -2.12 3.39
CA VAL A 43 10.64 -2.88 2.96
C VAL A 43 10.32 -3.94 1.91
N GLY A 44 11.35 -4.35 1.16
CA GLY A 44 11.20 -5.32 0.08
C GLY A 44 10.20 -4.86 -0.98
N GLY A 45 9.36 -5.77 -1.44
CA GLY A 45 8.30 -5.48 -2.40
C GLY A 45 7.07 -4.82 -1.78
N LEU A 46 6.99 -3.50 -1.81
CA LEU A 46 5.83 -2.74 -1.28
C LEU A 46 4.60 -2.87 -2.19
N ILE A 47 3.45 -3.30 -1.67
CA ILE A 47 2.19 -3.14 -2.42
C ILE A 47 1.83 -1.64 -2.51
N THR A 48 1.89 -1.09 -3.72
CA THR A 48 1.68 0.34 -3.98
C THR A 48 0.27 0.65 -4.43
N GLN A 49 -0.17 1.89 -4.20
CA GLN A 49 -1.30 2.48 -4.94
C GLN A 49 -0.93 2.73 -6.40
N VAL A 50 -1.92 3.01 -7.22
CA VAL A 50 -1.71 3.53 -8.58
C VAL A 50 -0.99 4.87 -8.46
N ASN A 51 -0.03 5.13 -9.35
CA ASN A 51 0.89 6.28 -9.34
C ASN A 51 1.91 6.35 -8.19
N GLN A 52 1.82 5.47 -7.18
CA GLN A 52 2.89 5.35 -6.19
C GLN A 52 4.03 4.51 -6.76
N LEU A 53 5.20 5.11 -6.85
CA LEU A 53 6.38 4.53 -7.47
C LEU A 53 7.27 3.83 -6.44
N ALA A 54 7.86 2.70 -6.83
CA ALA A 54 8.85 1.98 -6.04
C ALA A 54 10.01 1.54 -6.93
N HIS A 55 11.19 1.35 -6.33
CA HIS A 55 12.38 0.87 -7.04
C HIS A 55 12.22 -0.52 -7.60
N ASN A 56 13.15 -0.86 -8.49
CA ASN A 56 13.21 -2.16 -9.12
C ASN A 56 11.90 -2.49 -9.85
N ARG A 57 11.26 -1.50 -10.46
CA ARG A 57 9.97 -1.68 -11.15
C ARG A 57 9.97 -1.11 -12.54
N ARG A 58 9.30 -1.83 -13.43
CA ARG A 58 8.82 -1.32 -14.71
C ARG A 58 7.33 -1.51 -14.76
N GLY A 59 6.59 -0.47 -15.09
CA GLY A 59 5.14 -0.54 -15.03
C GLY A 59 4.42 0.51 -15.85
N VAL A 60 3.11 0.37 -15.82
CA VAL A 60 2.13 1.25 -16.44
C VAL A 60 1.04 1.55 -15.44
N ASN A 61 0.62 2.81 -15.37
CA ASN A 61 -0.55 3.24 -14.64
C ASN A 61 -1.51 3.96 -15.59
N LEU A 62 -2.79 3.70 -15.42
CA LEU A 62 -3.87 4.32 -16.15
C LEU A 62 -4.85 4.91 -15.14
N ASN A 63 -5.11 6.21 -15.26
CA ASN A 63 -6.13 6.88 -14.46
C ASN A 63 -7.21 7.43 -15.37
N THR A 64 -8.46 7.29 -14.94
CA THR A 64 -9.59 7.91 -15.60
C THR A 64 -10.64 8.33 -14.60
N GLY A 65 -11.50 9.26 -15.00
CA GLY A 65 -12.55 9.78 -14.14
C GLY A 65 -13.72 10.30 -14.94
N VAL A 66 -14.89 10.25 -14.31
CA VAL A 66 -16.16 10.70 -14.86
C VAL A 66 -16.93 11.50 -13.80
N GLU A 67 -17.58 12.55 -14.26
CA GLU A 67 -18.52 13.34 -13.47
C GLU A 67 -19.93 13.14 -14.04
N LEU A 68 -20.82 12.62 -13.21
CA LEU A 68 -22.22 12.30 -13.53
C LEU A 68 -23.11 13.10 -12.59
N GLY A 69 -23.30 14.39 -12.92
CA GLY A 69 -24.03 15.33 -12.06
C GLY A 69 -23.36 15.47 -10.69
N PRO A 70 -24.02 15.11 -9.57
CA PRO A 70 -23.44 15.22 -8.24
C PRO A 70 -22.44 14.12 -7.86
N LEU A 71 -22.28 13.10 -8.72
CA LEU A 71 -21.39 11.96 -8.51
C LEU A 71 -20.11 12.15 -9.30
N GLN A 72 -18.96 12.10 -8.63
CA GLN A 72 -17.64 12.06 -9.25
C GLN A 72 -16.99 10.73 -8.93
N ILE A 73 -16.52 10.01 -9.94
CA ILE A 73 -15.82 8.73 -9.80
C ILE A 73 -14.47 8.83 -10.50
N ASN A 74 -13.40 8.40 -9.81
CA ASN A 74 -12.08 8.21 -10.39
C ASN A 74 -11.65 6.76 -10.23
N LEU A 75 -11.09 6.19 -11.29
CA LEU A 75 -10.55 4.85 -11.33
C LEU A 75 -9.07 4.93 -11.73
N GLY A 76 -8.22 4.33 -10.91
CA GLY A 76 -6.83 4.04 -11.20
C GLY A 76 -6.64 2.55 -11.43
N TRP A 77 -5.78 2.21 -12.37
CA TRP A 77 -5.31 0.85 -12.62
C TRP A 77 -3.79 0.86 -12.80
N GLY A 78 -3.09 -0.06 -12.16
CA GLY A 78 -1.63 -0.15 -12.21
C GLY A 78 -1.16 -1.59 -12.38
N LEU A 79 -0.15 -1.77 -13.23
CA LEU A 79 0.56 -3.03 -13.41
C LEU A 79 2.06 -2.77 -13.47
N ALA A 80 2.83 -3.50 -12.67
CA ALA A 80 4.28 -3.42 -12.66
C ALA A 80 4.90 -4.81 -12.51
N ALA A 81 6.15 -4.94 -12.97
CA ALA A 81 6.97 -6.12 -12.76
C ALA A 81 8.32 -5.71 -12.17
N GLU A 82 8.92 -6.60 -11.39
CA GLU A 82 10.30 -6.39 -10.98
C GLU A 82 11.23 -6.41 -12.21
N ILE A 83 12.24 -5.54 -12.19
CA ILE A 83 13.29 -5.57 -13.23
C ILE A 83 14.21 -6.75 -12.94
N ASP A 84 14.72 -6.83 -11.72
CA ASP A 84 15.56 -7.90 -11.19
C ASP A 84 14.83 -8.62 -10.05
N THR A 85 15.03 -9.92 -9.91
CA THR A 85 14.45 -10.70 -8.80
C THR A 85 15.33 -10.51 -7.56
N THR A 86 15.01 -9.56 -6.68
CA THR A 86 15.95 -9.12 -5.61
C THR A 86 15.47 -9.31 -4.18
N THR A 87 14.17 -9.42 -3.92
CA THR A 87 13.65 -9.48 -2.55
C THR A 87 12.83 -10.73 -2.27
N THR A 88 13.04 -11.30 -1.08
CA THR A 88 12.21 -12.34 -0.49
C THR A 88 11.14 -11.75 0.44
N GLU A 89 11.13 -10.44 0.64
CA GLU A 89 10.21 -9.77 1.55
C GLU A 89 9.16 -8.98 0.77
N LEU A 90 7.94 -8.95 1.28
CA LEU A 90 6.86 -8.08 0.80
C LEU A 90 6.38 -7.23 1.96
N SER A 91 5.89 -6.03 1.66
CA SER A 91 5.26 -5.18 2.67
C SER A 91 4.00 -4.51 2.17
N PHE A 92 3.13 -4.18 3.12
CA PHE A 92 1.93 -3.39 2.88
C PHE A 92 1.68 -2.44 4.05
N ILE A 93 0.99 -1.33 3.78
CA ILE A 93 0.76 -0.27 4.77
C ILE A 93 -0.64 -0.43 5.37
N HIS A 94 -0.76 -0.40 6.69
CA HIS A 94 -2.06 -0.30 7.36
C HIS A 94 -2.62 1.11 7.16
N ARG A 95 -3.72 1.25 6.41
CA ARG A 95 -4.30 2.56 6.08
C ARG A 95 -5.40 2.96 7.04
N ILE A 96 -6.20 1.99 7.45
CA ILE A 96 -7.38 2.25 8.28
C ILE A 96 -6.98 2.62 9.70
N ASN A 97 -6.15 1.76 10.32
CA ASN A 97 -5.75 1.93 11.72
C ASN A 97 -4.29 2.35 11.89
N GLY A 98 -3.53 2.54 10.80
CA GLY A 98 -2.10 2.82 10.85
C GLY A 98 -1.73 4.04 11.70
N LEU A 99 -2.54 5.11 11.63
CA LEU A 99 -2.33 6.30 12.46
C LEU A 99 -2.47 5.98 13.96
N ALA A 100 -3.54 5.29 14.34
CA ALA A 100 -3.78 4.90 15.73
C ALA A 100 -2.69 3.94 16.25
N LEU A 101 -2.34 2.93 15.45
CA LEU A 101 -1.26 1.99 15.75
C LEU A 101 0.07 2.72 15.97
N SER A 102 0.39 3.71 15.13
CA SER A 102 1.61 4.52 15.26
C SER A 102 1.66 5.41 16.51
N ARG A 103 0.54 5.60 17.22
CA ARG A 103 0.51 6.37 18.47
C ARG A 103 0.57 5.49 19.70
N ILE A 104 0.00 4.29 19.61
CA ILE A 104 0.01 3.32 20.70
C ILE A 104 1.36 2.61 20.77
N TYR A 105 1.89 2.19 19.62
CA TYR A 105 3.06 1.32 19.54
C TYR A 105 4.37 2.03 19.20
N ASN A 106 4.35 3.36 19.03
CA ASN A 106 5.57 4.10 18.73
C ASN A 106 5.67 5.36 19.59
N PRO A 107 6.36 5.29 20.74
CA PRO A 107 6.54 6.45 21.60
C PRO A 107 7.55 7.47 21.03
N PHE A 108 8.09 7.25 19.82
CA PHE A 108 9.12 8.07 19.16
C PHE A 108 10.26 8.45 20.13
N PRO A 109 11.05 7.49 20.63
CA PRO A 109 12.23 7.80 21.43
C PRO A 109 13.13 8.75 20.64
N ALA A 110 13.65 9.80 21.30
CA ALA A 110 14.41 10.85 20.64
C ALA A 110 15.71 10.33 19.97
N ASP A 111 16.19 9.17 20.40
CA ASP A 111 17.40 8.48 19.96
C ASP A 111 17.11 7.18 19.19
N ALA A 112 15.86 6.93 18.80
CA ALA A 112 15.50 5.72 18.05
C ALA A 112 16.11 5.74 16.64
N VAL A 113 17.04 4.81 16.40
CA VAL A 113 17.63 4.56 15.07
C VAL A 113 16.88 3.48 14.29
N CYS A 114 16.09 2.64 14.98
CA CYS A 114 15.36 1.52 14.39
C CYS A 114 13.86 1.70 14.52
N ALA A 115 13.11 1.13 13.59
CA ALA A 115 11.66 1.16 13.64
C ALA A 115 11.14 0.35 14.83
N THR A 116 10.14 0.89 15.52
CA THR A 116 9.48 0.17 16.61
C THR A 116 8.68 -1.00 16.02
N THR A 117 9.06 -2.22 16.42
CA THR A 117 8.42 -3.46 15.99
C THR A 117 7.37 -3.90 17.02
N PHE A 118 6.20 -4.34 16.56
CA PHE A 118 5.11 -4.78 17.42
C PHE A 118 4.26 -5.87 16.75
N GLY A 119 3.18 -6.27 17.42
CA GLY A 119 2.26 -7.33 16.98
C GLY A 119 2.73 -8.73 17.39
N PRO A 120 1.82 -9.71 17.41
CA PRO A 120 2.09 -11.06 17.93
C PRO A 120 3.16 -11.82 17.14
N TYR A 121 3.36 -11.48 15.87
CA TYR A 121 4.34 -12.12 14.99
C TYR A 121 5.62 -11.29 14.80
N GLY A 122 5.73 -10.11 15.43
CA GLY A 122 6.91 -9.23 15.27
C GLY A 122 7.11 -8.73 13.83
N ARG A 123 6.02 -8.53 13.09
CA ARG A 123 6.01 -8.17 11.67
C ARG A 123 5.49 -6.78 11.38
N GLN A 124 4.96 -6.10 12.41
CA GLN A 124 4.39 -4.77 12.28
C GLN A 124 5.39 -3.73 12.73
N PHE A 125 5.58 -2.70 11.92
CA PHE A 125 6.58 -1.66 12.13
C PHE A 125 5.90 -0.30 12.09
N SER A 126 6.17 0.53 13.08
CA SER A 126 5.64 1.88 13.08
C SER A 126 6.62 2.88 12.46
N PHE A 127 6.06 3.81 11.70
CA PHE A 127 6.74 5.00 11.20
C PHE A 127 5.92 6.25 11.52
N PHE A 128 6.39 7.41 11.07
CA PHE A 128 5.69 8.67 11.31
C PHE A 128 4.27 8.64 10.71
N ARG A 129 3.26 8.68 11.59
CA ARG A 129 1.83 8.68 11.25
C ARG A 129 1.36 7.42 10.51
N GLY A 130 2.02 6.29 10.72
CA GLY A 130 1.58 5.03 10.12
C GLY A 130 2.23 3.79 10.70
N ALA A 131 1.74 2.65 10.21
CA ALA A 131 2.35 1.35 10.43
C ALA A 131 2.30 0.56 9.13
N PHE A 132 3.31 -0.26 8.90
CA PHE A 132 3.33 -1.23 7.82
C PHE A 132 3.60 -2.61 8.38
N GLU A 133 3.27 -3.64 7.62
CA GLU A 133 3.54 -5.03 7.97
C GLU A 133 4.38 -5.68 6.88
N ARG A 134 5.34 -6.51 7.31
CA ARG A 134 6.24 -7.27 6.45
C ARG A 134 5.89 -8.76 6.50
N VAL A 135 5.90 -9.41 5.33
CA VAL A 135 5.76 -10.86 5.20
C VAL A 135 6.87 -11.43 4.34
N GLN A 136 7.23 -12.70 4.60
CA GLN A 136 8.28 -13.39 3.86
C GLN A 136 7.72 -14.33 2.81
N THR A 137 8.34 -14.31 1.64
CA THR A 137 8.08 -15.28 0.58
C THR A 137 8.87 -16.57 0.82
N THR A 138 8.26 -17.69 0.49
CA THR A 138 8.81 -19.03 0.79
C THR A 138 9.42 -19.72 -0.43
N ASP A 139 9.28 -19.15 -1.62
CA ASP A 139 9.85 -19.65 -2.88
C ASP A 139 11.29 -19.13 -3.07
N ILE A 140 12.17 -19.60 -2.20
CA ILE A 140 13.56 -19.17 -2.12
C ILE A 140 14.51 -20.28 -2.57
N ASP A 141 15.68 -19.89 -3.07
CA ASP A 141 16.77 -20.78 -3.43
C ASP A 141 17.33 -21.42 -2.15
N PRO A 142 17.30 -22.76 -2.01
CA PRO A 142 17.83 -23.43 -0.82
C PRO A 142 19.32 -23.19 -0.55
N ALA A 143 20.10 -22.86 -1.59
CA ALA A 143 21.54 -22.64 -1.47
C ALA A 143 21.90 -21.21 -1.06
N THR A 144 21.12 -20.22 -1.52
CA THR A 144 21.43 -18.79 -1.33
C THR A 144 20.45 -18.06 -0.43
N ALA A 145 19.31 -18.68 -0.10
CA ALA A 145 18.14 -18.04 0.49
C ALA A 145 17.58 -16.85 -0.32
N GLY A 146 18.01 -16.71 -1.58
CA GLY A 146 17.57 -15.64 -2.47
C GLY A 146 16.21 -15.93 -3.11
N PRO A 147 15.53 -14.91 -3.66
CA PRO A 147 14.25 -15.09 -4.34
C PRO A 147 14.43 -15.83 -5.68
N LEU A 148 13.56 -16.81 -5.95
CA LEU A 148 13.59 -17.54 -7.23
C LEU A 148 12.72 -16.89 -8.32
N THR A 149 11.62 -16.26 -7.91
CA THR A 149 10.58 -15.83 -8.84
C THR A 149 10.46 -14.31 -8.88
N ARG A 150 10.46 -13.77 -10.10
CA ARG A 150 10.11 -12.37 -10.36
C ARG A 150 8.67 -12.09 -9.90
N LYS A 151 8.49 -11.02 -9.14
CA LYS A 151 7.16 -10.60 -8.69
C LYS A 151 6.53 -9.60 -9.66
N TYR A 152 5.22 -9.72 -9.81
CA TYR A 152 4.35 -8.81 -10.54
C TYR A 152 3.40 -8.15 -9.56
N TYR A 153 3.30 -6.82 -9.63
CA TYR A 153 2.45 -6.02 -8.77
C TYR A 153 1.28 -5.48 -9.57
N ASN A 154 0.08 -5.59 -9.02
CA ASN A 154 -1.12 -5.01 -9.61
C ASN A 154 -1.89 -4.21 -8.56
N SER A 155 -2.42 -3.06 -8.95
CA SER A 155 -3.24 -2.20 -8.10
C SER A 155 -4.46 -1.66 -8.84
N VAL A 156 -5.57 -1.52 -8.12
CA VAL A 156 -6.80 -0.87 -8.58
C VAL A 156 -7.25 0.08 -7.49
N ASP A 157 -7.38 1.35 -7.83
CA ASP A 157 -7.86 2.40 -6.93
C ASP A 157 -9.21 2.93 -7.44
N LEU A 158 -10.19 3.04 -6.56
CA LEU A 158 -11.50 3.60 -6.84
C LEU A 158 -11.77 4.73 -5.85
N GLN A 159 -12.06 5.92 -6.36
CA GLN A 159 -12.47 7.06 -5.56
C GLN A 159 -13.86 7.50 -5.98
N GLY A 160 -14.74 7.70 -5.01
CA GLY A 160 -16.10 8.19 -5.23
C GLY A 160 -16.38 9.40 -4.36
N LYS A 161 -17.04 10.41 -4.93
CA LYS A 161 -17.58 11.55 -4.19
C LYS A 161 -19.01 11.76 -4.62
N LEU A 162 -19.93 11.83 -3.66
CA LEU A 162 -21.34 12.10 -3.92
C LEU A 162 -21.80 13.27 -3.07
N LYS A 163 -22.44 14.25 -3.71
CA LYS A 163 -23.25 15.27 -3.05
C LYS A 163 -24.73 14.93 -3.21
N SER A 164 -25.46 14.74 -2.11
CA SER A 164 -26.88 14.40 -2.15
C SER A 164 -27.63 15.15 -1.06
N GLU A 165 -28.91 14.81 -0.89
CA GLU A 165 -29.77 15.31 0.17
C GLU A 165 -30.53 14.14 0.78
N LEU A 166 -30.66 14.16 2.10
CA LEU A 166 -31.47 13.21 2.86
C LEU A 166 -32.41 14.00 3.77
N ALA A 167 -33.73 13.80 3.60
CA ALA A 167 -34.77 14.56 4.30
C ALA A 167 -34.65 16.10 4.11
N GLY A 168 -34.29 16.54 2.90
CA GLY A 168 -34.12 17.96 2.56
C GLY A 168 -32.88 18.61 3.16
N ARG A 169 -31.93 17.80 3.67
CA ARG A 169 -30.67 18.28 4.25
C ARG A 169 -29.45 17.73 3.50
N PRO A 170 -28.38 18.51 3.34
CA PRO A 170 -27.17 18.09 2.66
C PRO A 170 -26.54 16.80 3.22
N LEU A 171 -26.14 15.92 2.32
CA LEU A 171 -25.39 14.69 2.58
C LEU A 171 -24.18 14.61 1.64
N TYR A 172 -23.00 14.39 2.18
CA TYR A 172 -21.78 14.15 1.41
C TYR A 172 -21.23 12.77 1.76
N LEU A 173 -20.93 11.99 0.71
CA LEU A 173 -20.28 10.69 0.84
C LEU A 173 -18.96 10.72 0.08
N PHE A 174 -17.89 10.25 0.73
CA PHE A 174 -16.60 10.05 0.11
C PHE A 174 -16.20 8.60 0.29
N TYR A 175 -15.75 7.97 -0.78
CA TYR A 175 -15.30 6.59 -0.77
C TYR A 175 -13.92 6.50 -1.39
N LEU A 176 -13.02 5.77 -0.72
CA LEU A 176 -11.71 5.38 -1.24
C LEU A 176 -11.58 3.86 -1.13
N GLY A 177 -11.35 3.19 -2.24
CA GLY A 177 -11.10 1.77 -2.31
C GLY A 177 -9.77 1.51 -2.99
N THR A 178 -8.95 0.63 -2.43
CA THR A 178 -7.72 0.14 -3.07
C THR A 178 -7.67 -1.37 -2.96
N LEU A 179 -7.44 -2.03 -4.10
CA LEU A 179 -7.05 -3.43 -4.17
C LEU A 179 -5.60 -3.50 -4.63
N GLY A 180 -4.79 -4.37 -4.02
CA GLY A 180 -3.39 -4.55 -4.38
C GLY A 180 -2.97 -6.01 -4.28
N SER A 181 -2.08 -6.44 -5.16
CA SER A 181 -1.51 -7.79 -5.08
C SER A 181 -0.08 -7.86 -5.59
N ALA A 182 0.68 -8.81 -5.04
CA ALA A 182 1.95 -9.29 -5.58
C ALA A 182 1.78 -10.77 -5.97
N LYS A 183 2.21 -11.13 -7.18
CA LYS A 183 2.01 -12.45 -7.79
C LYS A 183 3.25 -12.92 -8.56
N SER A 184 3.36 -14.22 -8.81
CA SER A 184 4.43 -14.78 -9.66
C SER A 184 4.15 -14.64 -11.15
N THR A 185 2.91 -14.31 -11.52
CA THR A 185 2.51 -14.02 -12.91
C THR A 185 1.78 -12.68 -12.99
N ALA A 186 1.87 -12.03 -14.15
CA ALA A 186 1.13 -10.80 -14.39
C ALA A 186 -0.38 -11.08 -14.41
N SER A 187 -1.15 -10.28 -13.65
CA SER A 187 -2.60 -10.29 -13.66
C SER A 187 -3.10 -8.88 -13.96
N VAL A 188 -4.23 -8.78 -14.67
CA VAL A 188 -4.88 -7.49 -14.94
C VAL A 188 -5.68 -7.00 -13.74
N ILE A 189 -6.16 -7.88 -12.87
CA ILE A 189 -6.94 -7.50 -11.69
C ILE A 189 -6.27 -8.07 -10.43
N PRO A 190 -6.20 -7.32 -9.32
CA PRO A 190 -5.68 -7.83 -8.06
C PRO A 190 -6.57 -8.97 -7.58
N SER A 191 -5.96 -10.10 -7.20
CA SER A 191 -6.70 -11.27 -6.76
C SER A 191 -5.86 -12.11 -5.80
N LEU A 192 -6.55 -12.90 -4.99
CA LEU A 192 -5.97 -13.99 -4.24
C LEU A 192 -6.18 -15.29 -5.03
N SER A 193 -5.11 -15.83 -5.58
CA SER A 193 -5.08 -17.07 -6.35
C SER A 193 -3.81 -17.87 -6.03
N ASP A 194 -3.63 -19.05 -6.63
CA ASP A 194 -2.53 -19.97 -6.33
C ASP A 194 -1.13 -19.41 -6.62
N ASP A 195 -1.06 -18.38 -7.45
CA ASP A 195 0.14 -17.65 -7.85
C ASP A 195 0.33 -16.33 -7.07
N SER A 196 -0.56 -16.02 -6.13
CA SER A 196 -0.44 -14.83 -5.27
C SER A 196 0.55 -15.07 -4.14
N TYR A 197 1.35 -14.06 -3.84
CA TYR A 197 2.12 -13.94 -2.60
C TYR A 197 1.33 -13.15 -1.56
N LEU A 198 0.78 -12.01 -1.98
CA LEU A 198 0.08 -11.10 -1.08
C LEU A 198 -1.09 -10.46 -1.81
N PHE A 199 -2.23 -10.40 -1.13
CA PHE A 199 -3.39 -9.61 -1.54
C PHE A 199 -3.82 -8.71 -0.40
N VAL A 200 -4.07 -7.44 -0.70
CA VAL A 200 -4.54 -6.45 0.27
C VAL A 200 -5.72 -5.68 -0.30
N GLN A 201 -6.69 -5.37 0.55
CA GLN A 201 -7.79 -4.48 0.24
C GLN A 201 -7.99 -3.44 1.35
N TYR A 202 -8.30 -2.23 0.93
CA TYR A 202 -8.61 -1.09 1.79
C TYR A 202 -9.90 -0.46 1.28
N HIS A 203 -10.84 -0.20 2.17
CA HIS A 203 -12.09 0.49 1.88
C HIS A 203 -12.36 1.51 2.96
N GLU A 204 -12.51 2.77 2.57
CA GLU A 204 -12.78 3.89 3.46
C GLU A 204 -14.03 4.60 2.97
N LEU A 205 -14.96 4.85 3.89
CA LEU A 205 -16.20 5.57 3.65
C LEU A 205 -16.34 6.68 4.69
N ASP A 206 -16.27 7.92 4.23
CA ASP A 206 -16.62 9.10 5.03
C ASP A 206 -18.03 9.56 4.71
N ILE A 207 -18.76 9.92 5.76
CA ILE A 207 -20.14 10.41 5.70
C ILE A 207 -20.19 11.74 6.43
N TYR A 208 -20.75 12.76 5.79
CA TYR A 208 -21.05 14.06 6.41
C TYR A 208 -22.51 14.39 6.14
N TYR A 209 -23.33 14.36 7.18
CA TYR A 209 -24.77 14.61 7.07
C TYR A 209 -25.18 15.76 7.97
N GLU A 210 -25.85 16.77 7.41
CA GLU A 210 -26.45 17.83 8.22
C GLU A 210 -27.73 17.30 8.90
N LEU A 211 -27.69 17.13 10.22
CA LEU A 211 -28.87 16.66 10.98
C LEU A 211 -29.87 17.80 11.22
N PHE A 212 -29.35 19.00 11.52
CA PHE A 212 -30.09 20.25 11.68
C PHE A 212 -29.14 21.42 11.46
N GLU A 213 -29.67 22.64 11.40
CA GLU A 213 -28.91 23.84 11.06
C GLU A 213 -27.66 23.97 11.94
N ASN A 214 -26.50 24.10 11.30
CA ASN A 214 -25.18 24.18 11.93
C ASN A 214 -24.71 22.92 12.71
N PHE A 215 -25.37 21.76 12.54
CA PHE A 215 -24.97 20.50 13.16
C PHE A 215 -24.79 19.38 12.14
N ILE A 216 -23.54 18.94 12.00
CA ILE A 216 -23.15 17.88 11.05
C ILE A 216 -22.77 16.63 11.83
N LEU A 217 -23.42 15.52 11.51
CA LEU A 217 -22.98 14.18 11.88
C LEU A 217 -21.87 13.74 10.92
N THR A 218 -20.73 13.37 11.47
CA THR A 218 -19.63 12.77 10.71
C THR A 218 -19.48 11.30 11.08
N GLY A 219 -19.18 10.47 10.08
CA GLY A 219 -18.93 9.05 10.27
C GLY A 219 -17.80 8.58 9.38
N TYR A 220 -16.98 7.67 9.91
CA TYR A 220 -15.93 6.98 9.17
C TYR A 220 -16.13 5.47 9.33
N PHE A 221 -16.11 4.76 8.21
CA PHE A 221 -16.03 3.31 8.19
C PHE A 221 -14.81 2.90 7.38
N GLY A 222 -13.96 2.09 7.99
CA GLY A 222 -12.77 1.55 7.37
C GLY A 222 -12.76 0.02 7.43
N LEU A 223 -12.47 -0.62 6.30
CA LEU A 223 -12.23 -2.05 6.20
C LEU A 223 -10.85 -2.29 5.58
N GLU A 224 -10.06 -3.09 6.27
CA GLU A 224 -8.76 -3.56 5.80
C GLU A 224 -8.72 -5.07 5.89
N ASN A 225 -8.20 -5.72 4.85
CA ASN A 225 -7.98 -7.15 4.86
C ASN A 225 -6.79 -7.51 3.99
N ALA A 226 -5.74 -7.99 4.64
CA ALA A 226 -4.52 -8.47 4.02
C ALA A 226 -4.45 -10.00 4.16
N ARG A 227 -4.01 -10.69 3.10
CA ARG A 227 -3.94 -12.15 3.05
C ARG A 227 -2.70 -12.59 2.30
N GLY A 228 -1.92 -13.46 2.95
CA GLY A 228 -0.85 -14.21 2.31
C GLY A 228 -1.41 -15.28 1.38
N GLY A 229 -0.75 -15.49 0.25
CA GLY A 229 -0.99 -16.64 -0.61
C GLY A 229 -0.10 -17.82 -0.24
N ARG A 230 -0.09 -18.85 -1.09
CA ARG A 230 0.58 -20.14 -0.78
C ARG A 230 2.08 -20.01 -0.58
N PHE A 231 2.71 -19.03 -1.22
CA PHE A 231 4.17 -18.82 -1.16
C PHE A 231 4.57 -17.74 -0.17
N THR A 232 3.79 -17.56 0.89
CA THR A 232 4.03 -16.52 1.89
C THR A 232 3.84 -17.09 3.28
N GLU A 233 4.85 -16.86 4.11
CA GLU A 233 4.77 -17.15 5.53
C GLU A 233 3.90 -16.07 6.15
N TRP A 234 2.68 -16.43 6.52
CA TRP A 234 1.65 -15.52 7.08
C TRP A 234 1.52 -15.69 8.59
#